data_AF-A0A949MLL9-F1
#
_entry.id   AF-A0A949MLL9-F1
#
_cell.length_a   1.000
_cell.length_b   1.000
_cell.length_c   1.000
_cell.angle_alpha   90.00
_cell.angle_beta   90.00
_cell.angle_gamma   90.00
#
_symmetry.space_group_name_H-M   'P 1'
#
loop_
_entity.id
_entity.type
_entity.pdbx_description
1 polymer ?
#
loop_
_entity_poly.entity_id
_entity_poly.type
_entity_poly.pdbx_seq_one_letter_code
_entity_poly.pdbx_strand_id
1 'polypeptide(L)'
;MFEQVYPLMPGLYGCLGECRLEAGRNQEAMQCFLMAESQGDRSENVAYRKGLCAVRLANYTVARDSFRQYLGNNSHGRHAKHAQECLAIVEHNFLNQSNDNYLADASKNGIKRWNTNGKPILVYIKADASLKGFHPEYVQLLQQSFMDWTNGTNGAVSFVQTQDPSQAQITCYWTDKQSDFDSSKELGECQNTLSNGYINHSEIKLSTLVGHARDIPTEVFPEAKAVALHEIGHALGLAHSSTSFDIMYPTAAPKGLEFNLTRRDLNTVVALYSINPEQIATASESQIQAFAANGFK
;
A
#
# COMPACT_ATOMS: atom_id res chain seq x y z
N MET A 1 19.18 -6.55 48.00
CA MET A 1 19.07 -5.08 48.17
C MET A 1 17.92 -4.69 47.25
N PHE A 2 16.79 -4.30 47.82
CA PHE A 2 15.55 -4.03 47.08
C PHE A 2 15.79 -2.86 46.11
N GLU A 3 15.57 -3.05 44.81
CA GLU A 3 15.36 -1.94 43.88
C GLU A 3 14.07 -1.23 44.30
N GLN A 4 14.21 -0.16 45.09
CA GLN A 4 13.17 0.84 45.20
C GLN A 4 13.01 1.49 43.83
N VAL A 5 12.03 1.00 43.07
CA VAL A 5 11.53 1.69 41.89
C VAL A 5 10.82 2.94 42.40
N TYR A 6 11.55 4.04 42.51
CA TYR A 6 10.91 5.34 42.64
C TYR A 6 9.98 5.50 41.43
N PRO A 7 8.70 5.87 41.61
CA PRO A 7 7.85 6.16 40.47
C PRO A 7 8.54 7.25 39.66
N LEU A 8 8.94 6.91 38.43
CA LEU A 8 9.51 7.89 37.52
C LEU A 8 8.47 9.01 37.33
N MET A 9 8.94 10.26 37.18
CA MET A 9 8.04 11.37 36.83
C MET A 9 7.24 10.99 35.57
N PRO A 10 5.97 11.40 35.41
CA PRO A 10 5.10 10.96 34.32
C PRO A 10 5.77 11.08 32.93
N GLY A 11 6.47 12.19 32.67
CA GLY A 11 7.19 12.42 31.41
C GLY A 11 8.36 11.47 31.12
N LEU A 12 8.94 10.81 32.14
CA LEU A 12 10.03 9.85 31.96
C LEU A 12 9.55 8.52 31.37
N TYR A 13 8.31 8.11 31.67
CA TYR A 13 7.73 6.89 31.10
C TYR A 13 7.51 7.04 29.59
N GLY A 14 7.07 8.21 29.13
CA GLY A 14 6.94 8.51 27.69
C GLY A 14 8.27 8.36 26.95
N CYS A 15 9.34 8.99 27.44
CA CYS A 15 10.67 8.88 26.85
C CYS A 15 11.22 7.45 26.88
N LEU A 16 11.05 6.74 28.00
CA LEU A 16 11.49 5.34 28.12
C LEU A 16 10.72 4.43 27.15
N GLY A 17 9.43 4.68 26.96
CA GLY A 17 8.60 3.97 25.98
C GLY A 17 9.12 4.18 24.55
N GLU A 18 9.48 5.41 24.20
CA GLU A 18 10.07 5.73 22.90
C GLU A 18 11.39 4.99 22.66
N CYS A 19 12.34 5.05 23.61
CA CYS A 19 13.60 4.32 23.48
C CYS A 19 13.40 2.80 23.33
N ARG A 20 12.41 2.22 24.04
CA ARG A 20 12.08 0.80 23.93
C ARG A 20 11.46 0.45 22.58
N LEU A 21 10.60 1.33 22.05
CA LEU A 21 9.98 1.18 20.73
C LEU A 21 11.05 1.21 19.63
N GLU A 22 11.99 2.15 19.69
CA GLU A 22 13.10 2.23 18.74
C GLU A 22 14.02 1.00 18.80
N ALA A 23 14.20 0.43 19.99
CA ALA A 23 14.93 -0.82 20.20
C ALA A 23 14.14 -2.10 19.82
N GLY A 24 12.93 -1.98 19.25
CA GLY A 24 12.08 -3.12 18.87
C GLY A 24 11.42 -3.85 20.06
N ARG A 25 11.57 -3.37 21.29
CA ARG A 25 10.97 -3.94 22.50
C ARG A 25 9.53 -3.47 22.67
N ASN A 26 8.68 -3.82 21.71
CA ASN A 26 7.33 -3.27 21.56
C ASN A 26 6.43 -3.53 22.79
N GLN A 27 6.52 -4.71 23.41
CA GLN A 27 5.74 -5.01 24.62
C GLN A 27 6.14 -4.14 25.81
N GLU A 28 7.46 -3.99 26.06
CA GLU A 28 7.97 -3.13 27.14
C GLU A 28 7.68 -1.64 26.89
N ALA A 29 7.69 -1.22 25.62
CA ALA A 29 7.32 0.12 25.20
C ALA A 29 5.85 0.41 25.49
N MET A 30 4.95 -0.53 25.15
CA MET A 30 3.52 -0.40 25.44
C MET A 30 3.26 -0.24 26.94
N GLN A 31 3.94 -1.01 27.80
CA GLN A 31 3.81 -0.86 29.25
C GLN A 31 4.23 0.54 29.73
N CYS A 32 5.31 1.10 29.18
CA CYS A 32 5.70 2.47 29.48
C CYS A 32 4.62 3.49 29.08
N PHE A 33 4.05 3.39 27.89
CA PHE A 33 3.03 4.34 27.44
C PHE A 33 1.75 4.26 28.29
N LEU A 34 1.32 3.05 28.65
CA LEU A 34 0.17 2.86 29.56
C LEU A 34 0.46 3.45 30.96
N MET A 35 1.68 3.27 31.47
CA MET A 35 2.09 3.86 32.75
C MET A 35 2.12 5.39 32.69
N ALA A 36 2.65 5.98 31.61
CA ALA A 36 2.63 7.43 31.41
C ALA A 36 1.20 7.99 31.46
N GLU A 37 0.26 7.38 30.73
CA GLU A 37 -1.15 7.78 30.75
C GLU A 37 -1.80 7.62 32.12
N SER A 38 -1.53 6.52 32.81
CA SER A 38 -2.07 6.26 34.16
C SER A 38 -1.63 7.31 35.19
N GLN A 39 -0.45 7.92 34.97
CA GLN A 39 0.09 8.99 35.81
C GLN A 39 -0.32 10.39 35.34
N GLY A 40 -1.23 10.49 34.38
CA GLY A 40 -1.77 11.75 33.88
C GLY A 40 -0.88 12.47 32.87
N ASP A 41 0.12 11.80 32.29
CA ASP A 41 0.85 12.35 31.15
C ASP A 41 -0.11 12.43 29.94
N ARG A 42 -0.45 13.66 29.56
CA ARG A 42 -1.29 13.99 28.40
C ARG A 42 -0.48 14.59 27.27
N SER A 43 0.84 14.41 27.27
CA SER A 43 1.69 14.89 26.20
C SER A 43 1.23 14.29 24.87
N GLU A 44 1.22 15.13 23.84
CA GLU A 44 0.85 14.74 22.49
C GLU A 44 1.65 13.53 21.99
N ASN A 45 2.90 13.43 22.43
CA ASN A 45 3.82 12.36 22.03
C ASN A 45 3.40 10.99 22.57
N VAL A 46 2.85 10.87 23.79
CA VAL A 46 2.50 9.57 24.38
C VAL A 46 1.38 8.89 23.59
N ALA A 47 0.28 9.59 23.30
CA ALA A 47 -0.83 9.01 22.55
C ALA A 47 -0.43 8.58 21.13
N TYR A 48 0.31 9.44 20.42
CA TYR A 48 0.82 9.12 19.08
C TYR A 48 1.77 7.92 19.07
N ARG A 49 2.77 7.91 19.97
CA ARG A 49 3.75 6.81 20.08
C ARG A 49 3.11 5.50 20.55
N LYS A 50 2.11 5.57 21.43
CA LYS A 50 1.28 4.42 21.84
C LYS A 50 0.54 3.83 20.63
N GLY A 51 -0.03 4.68 19.77
CA GLY A 51 -0.66 4.27 18.52
C GLY A 51 0.30 3.48 17.60
N LEU A 52 1.49 4.03 17.33
CA LEU A 52 2.53 3.34 16.55
C LEU A 52 2.99 2.03 17.21
N CYS A 53 3.12 2.02 18.54
CA CYS A 53 3.48 0.81 19.28
C CYS A 53 2.38 -0.26 19.18
N ALA A 54 1.12 0.14 19.24
CA ALA A 54 -0.03 -0.77 19.12
C ALA A 54 -0.12 -1.39 17.71
N VAL A 55 0.19 -0.62 16.67
CA VAL A 55 0.34 -1.12 15.29
C VAL A 55 1.36 -2.26 15.22
N ARG A 56 2.56 -2.07 15.78
CA ARG A 56 3.60 -3.11 15.79
C ARG A 56 3.24 -4.35 16.60
N LEU A 57 2.27 -4.24 17.49
CA LEU A 57 1.72 -5.35 18.29
C LEU A 57 0.44 -5.93 17.66
N ALA A 58 0.06 -5.49 16.45
CA ALA A 58 -1.19 -5.85 15.78
C ALA A 58 -2.46 -5.59 16.64
N ASN A 59 -2.38 -4.67 17.61
CA ASN A 59 -3.51 -4.28 18.45
C ASN A 59 -4.21 -3.06 17.84
N TYR A 60 -4.94 -3.30 16.76
CA TYR A 60 -5.54 -2.26 15.93
C TYR A 60 -6.62 -1.44 16.66
N THR A 61 -7.34 -2.04 17.61
CA THR A 61 -8.31 -1.31 18.45
C THR A 61 -7.60 -0.25 19.30
N VAL A 62 -6.53 -0.62 19.99
CA VAL A 62 -5.72 0.34 20.78
C VAL A 62 -5.06 1.36 19.85
N ALA A 63 -4.56 0.95 18.69
CA ALA A 63 -3.96 1.87 17.72
C ALA A 63 -4.96 2.96 17.30
N ARG A 64 -6.17 2.58 16.88
CA ARG A 64 -7.26 3.48 16.51
C ARG A 64 -7.55 4.49 17.62
N ASP A 65 -7.80 3.99 18.83
CA ASP A 65 -8.21 4.83 19.95
C ASP A 65 -7.09 5.82 20.34
N SER A 66 -5.83 5.38 20.25
CA SER A 66 -4.65 6.21 20.49
C SER A 66 -4.48 7.32 19.45
N PHE A 67 -4.63 7.01 18.16
CA PHE A 67 -4.55 8.03 17.10
C PHE A 67 -5.71 9.01 17.16
N ARG A 68 -6.93 8.56 17.46
CA ARG A 68 -8.09 9.45 17.69
C ARG A 68 -7.85 10.39 18.87
N GLN A 69 -7.32 9.87 19.98
CA GLN A 69 -6.95 10.68 21.14
C GLN A 69 -5.90 11.74 20.78
N TYR A 70 -4.86 11.36 20.03
CA TYR A 70 -3.84 12.30 19.55
C TYR A 70 -4.44 13.40 18.66
N LEU A 71 -5.24 13.02 17.65
CA LEU A 71 -5.82 13.94 16.67
C LEU A 71 -6.89 14.86 17.26
N GLY A 72 -7.63 14.40 18.28
CA GLY A 72 -8.61 15.22 18.99
C GLY A 72 -7.98 16.41 19.71
N ASN A 73 -6.74 16.26 20.17
CA ASN A 73 -6.00 17.32 20.86
C ASN A 73 -5.05 18.09 19.92
N ASN A 74 -4.57 17.47 18.84
CA ASN A 74 -3.48 17.96 18.00
C ASN A 74 -3.77 17.80 16.50
N SER A 75 -4.95 18.22 16.05
CA SER A 75 -5.41 18.07 14.66
C SER A 75 -4.51 18.74 13.61
N HIS A 76 -3.65 19.68 14.03
CA HIS A 76 -2.65 20.37 13.20
C HIS A 76 -1.23 20.24 13.76
N GLY A 77 -1.01 19.30 14.70
CA GLY A 77 0.29 19.05 15.32
C GLY A 77 1.30 18.43 14.34
N ARG A 78 2.56 18.35 14.78
CA ARG A 78 3.69 17.84 13.96
C ARG A 78 3.41 16.47 13.31
N HIS A 79 2.71 15.58 14.02
CA HIS A 79 2.41 14.23 13.55
C HIS A 79 0.97 14.07 13.03
N ALA A 80 0.20 15.15 12.88
CA ALA A 80 -1.22 15.08 12.51
C ALA A 80 -1.47 14.32 11.21
N LYS A 81 -0.77 14.69 10.13
CA LYS A 81 -0.92 14.04 8.82
C LYS A 81 -0.61 12.54 8.89
N HIS A 82 0.52 12.18 9.51
CA HIS A 82 0.91 10.78 9.65
C HIS A 82 -0.07 9.98 10.51
N ALA A 83 -0.57 10.57 11.60
CA ALA A 83 -1.57 9.94 12.45
C ALA A 83 -2.93 9.78 11.74
N GLN A 84 -3.33 10.73 10.88
CA GLN A 84 -4.52 10.61 10.04
C GLN A 84 -4.39 9.44 9.06
N GLU A 85 -3.25 9.32 8.39
CA GLU A 85 -2.97 8.21 7.46
C GLU A 85 -2.98 6.86 8.21
N CYS A 86 -2.28 6.77 9.35
CA CYS A 86 -2.29 5.56 10.18
C CYS A 86 -3.69 5.19 10.64
N LEU A 87 -4.46 6.17 11.14
CA LEU A 87 -5.82 5.96 11.61
C LEU A 87 -6.71 5.43 10.50
N ALA A 88 -6.66 6.04 9.31
CA ALA A 88 -7.49 5.65 8.18
C ALA A 88 -7.18 4.21 7.74
N ILE A 89 -5.91 3.82 7.64
CA ILE A 89 -5.52 2.45 7.32
C ILE A 89 -5.97 1.47 8.41
N VAL A 90 -5.76 1.79 9.69
CA VAL A 90 -6.21 0.95 10.81
C VAL A 90 -7.72 0.72 10.76
N GLU A 91 -8.50 1.78 10.56
CA GLU A 91 -9.95 1.70 10.53
C GLU A 91 -10.47 0.93 9.32
N HIS A 92 -9.93 1.21 8.13
CA HIS A 92 -10.51 0.71 6.88
C HIS A 92 -9.90 -0.60 6.38
N ASN A 93 -8.69 -0.97 6.77
CA ASN A 93 -8.06 -2.18 6.26
C ASN A 93 -8.04 -3.30 7.30
N PHE A 94 -7.87 -2.93 8.59
CA PHE A 94 -7.69 -3.90 9.68
C PHE A 94 -8.92 -4.08 10.57
N LEU A 95 -9.76 -3.05 10.73
CA LEU A 95 -10.95 -3.12 11.59
C LEU A 95 -12.26 -3.27 10.81
N ASN A 96 -12.43 -2.54 9.70
CA ASN A 96 -13.67 -2.56 8.93
C ASN A 96 -13.44 -2.26 7.44
N GLN A 97 -13.38 -3.31 6.62
CA GLN A 97 -13.20 -3.17 5.18
C GLN A 97 -14.44 -2.62 4.49
N SER A 98 -14.25 -1.56 3.71
CA SER A 98 -15.31 -0.97 2.88
C SER A 98 -15.59 -1.84 1.66
N ASN A 99 -16.87 -1.96 1.31
CA ASN A 99 -17.32 -2.61 0.06
C ASN A 99 -17.50 -1.62 -1.10
N ASP A 100 -17.03 -0.37 -0.95
CA ASP A 100 -17.08 0.64 -2.02
C ASP A 100 -16.02 0.37 -3.10
N ASN A 101 -15.89 1.27 -4.08
CA ASN A 101 -14.79 1.36 -5.03
C ASN A 101 -14.23 2.80 -5.07
N TYR A 102 -13.27 3.05 -5.94
CA TYR A 102 -12.72 4.39 -6.22
C TYR A 102 -12.52 4.60 -7.73
N LEU A 103 -13.37 4.00 -8.56
CA LEU A 103 -13.22 4.06 -10.02
C LEU A 103 -13.19 5.50 -10.54
N ALA A 104 -13.97 6.41 -9.94
CA ALA A 104 -13.94 7.83 -10.31
C ALA A 104 -12.54 8.44 -10.20
N ASP A 105 -11.84 8.22 -9.08
CA ASP A 105 -10.46 8.67 -8.89
C ASP A 105 -9.51 7.98 -9.87
N ALA A 106 -9.65 6.65 -9.99
CA ALA A 106 -8.81 5.81 -10.83
C ALA A 106 -8.98 6.07 -12.34
N SER A 107 -10.03 6.78 -12.76
CA SER A 107 -10.31 7.09 -14.16
C SER A 107 -10.45 8.58 -14.46
N LYS A 108 -9.99 9.44 -13.54
CA LYS A 108 -10.00 10.91 -13.70
C LYS A 108 -9.31 11.43 -14.97
N ASN A 109 -8.36 10.65 -15.49
CA ASN A 109 -7.61 10.97 -16.71
C ASN A 109 -8.10 10.16 -17.93
N GLY A 110 -9.37 9.73 -17.89
CA GLY A 110 -9.96 8.80 -18.86
C GLY A 110 -9.80 7.34 -18.46
N ILE A 111 -10.68 6.51 -19.01
CA ILE A 111 -10.64 5.06 -18.84
C ILE A 111 -9.54 4.47 -19.72
N LYS A 112 -8.67 3.65 -19.11
CA LYS A 112 -7.66 2.83 -19.77
C LYS A 112 -7.85 1.41 -19.29
N ARG A 113 -7.84 0.42 -20.18
CA ARG A 113 -7.90 -1.00 -19.81
C ARG A 113 -7.41 -1.89 -20.94
N TRP A 114 -7.17 -3.16 -20.63
CA TRP A 114 -6.97 -4.19 -21.64
C TRP A 114 -8.29 -4.59 -22.31
N ASN A 115 -8.23 -4.88 -23.61
CA ASN A 115 -9.29 -5.59 -24.35
C ASN A 115 -8.84 -7.04 -24.60
N THR A 116 -8.97 -7.90 -23.60
CA THR A 116 -8.42 -9.25 -23.67
C THR A 116 -9.36 -10.26 -24.34
N ASN A 117 -10.62 -9.89 -24.59
CA ASN A 117 -11.67 -10.83 -25.05
C ASN A 117 -11.73 -12.11 -24.20
N GLY A 118 -11.55 -11.98 -22.87
CA GLY A 118 -11.57 -13.09 -21.92
C GLY A 118 -10.29 -13.93 -21.86
N LYS A 119 -9.21 -13.54 -22.57
CA LYS A 119 -7.91 -14.21 -22.48
C LYS A 119 -7.07 -13.64 -21.33
N PRO A 120 -6.16 -14.43 -20.74
CA PRO A 120 -5.16 -13.90 -19.81
C PRO A 120 -4.18 -12.95 -20.49
N ILE A 121 -3.67 -11.98 -19.74
CA ILE A 121 -2.62 -11.06 -20.16
C ILE A 121 -1.26 -11.77 -20.03
N LEU A 122 -0.45 -11.79 -21.09
CA LEU A 122 0.87 -12.42 -21.06
C LEU A 122 1.91 -11.53 -20.35
N VAL A 123 2.60 -12.09 -19.36
CA VAL A 123 3.59 -11.38 -18.54
C VAL A 123 4.97 -11.98 -18.70
N TYR A 124 5.97 -11.18 -19.03
CA TYR A 124 7.38 -11.57 -18.99
C TYR A 124 8.07 -10.90 -17.80
N ILE A 125 8.73 -11.69 -16.96
CA ILE A 125 9.47 -11.21 -15.79
C ILE A 125 10.96 -11.43 -16.02
N LYS A 126 11.70 -10.35 -16.22
CA LYS A 126 13.15 -10.37 -16.40
C LYS A 126 13.84 -10.30 -15.03
N ALA A 127 14.25 -11.45 -14.52
CA ALA A 127 15.13 -11.51 -13.36
C ALA A 127 16.57 -11.11 -13.76
N ASP A 128 17.25 -10.35 -12.89
CA ASP A 128 18.64 -9.96 -13.09
C ASP A 128 19.41 -10.01 -11.77
N ALA A 129 20.08 -11.14 -11.55
CA ALA A 129 20.87 -11.37 -10.33
C ALA A 129 22.16 -10.53 -10.27
N SER A 130 22.51 -9.79 -11.33
CA SER A 130 23.66 -8.89 -11.32
C SER A 130 23.38 -7.54 -10.65
N LEU A 131 22.09 -7.19 -10.49
CA LEU A 131 21.67 -5.95 -9.85
C LEU A 131 21.94 -5.99 -8.33
N LYS A 132 22.49 -4.90 -7.80
CA LYS A 132 22.74 -4.79 -6.37
C LYS A 132 21.42 -4.84 -5.59
N GLY A 133 21.36 -5.67 -4.56
CA GLY A 133 20.17 -5.79 -3.71
C GLY A 133 19.03 -6.60 -4.32
N PHE A 134 19.20 -7.14 -5.53
CA PHE A 134 18.22 -8.07 -6.10
C PHE A 134 18.18 -9.37 -5.29
N HIS A 135 16.96 -9.86 -5.05
CA HIS A 135 16.71 -11.14 -4.40
C HIS A 135 15.80 -11.99 -5.31
N PRO A 136 16.07 -13.29 -5.53
CA PRO A 136 15.23 -14.15 -6.37
C PRO A 136 13.75 -14.16 -5.96
N GLU A 137 13.48 -13.97 -4.68
CA GLU A 137 12.17 -13.90 -4.04
C GLU A 137 11.35 -12.70 -4.53
N TYR A 138 11.98 -11.65 -5.09
CA TYR A 138 11.22 -10.59 -5.77
C TYR A 138 10.44 -11.11 -6.97
N VAL A 139 10.96 -12.14 -7.67
CA VAL A 139 10.24 -12.79 -8.77
C VAL A 139 9.01 -13.51 -8.25
N GLN A 140 9.16 -14.28 -7.17
CA GLN A 140 8.06 -15.03 -6.55
C GLN A 140 7.00 -14.08 -5.98
N LEU A 141 7.43 -12.99 -5.35
CA LEU A 141 6.57 -11.93 -4.85
C LEU A 141 5.78 -11.28 -5.98
N LEU A 142 6.42 -10.91 -7.09
CA LEU A 142 5.74 -10.30 -8.22
C LEU A 142 4.74 -11.26 -8.87
N GLN A 143 5.11 -12.53 -9.05
CA GLN A 143 4.19 -13.58 -9.50
C GLN A 143 2.98 -13.71 -8.57
N GLN A 144 3.21 -13.70 -7.26
CA GLN A 144 2.14 -13.73 -6.26
C GLN A 144 1.25 -12.49 -6.34
N SER A 145 1.81 -11.29 -6.57
CA SER A 145 1.03 -10.07 -6.74
C SER A 145 0.09 -10.12 -7.96
N PHE A 146 0.52 -10.70 -9.08
CA PHE A 146 -0.39 -10.96 -10.21
C PHE A 146 -1.49 -11.98 -9.88
N MET A 147 -1.16 -13.02 -9.11
CA MET A 147 -2.16 -13.99 -8.62
C MET A 147 -3.14 -13.35 -7.64
N ASP A 148 -2.69 -12.45 -6.77
CA ASP A 148 -3.54 -11.74 -5.80
C ASP A 148 -4.60 -10.91 -6.54
N TRP A 149 -4.22 -10.20 -7.60
CA TRP A 149 -5.18 -9.51 -8.47
C TRP A 149 -6.15 -10.47 -9.18
N THR A 150 -5.65 -11.60 -9.71
CA THR A 150 -6.49 -12.60 -10.40
C THR A 150 -7.53 -13.21 -9.44
N ASN A 151 -7.08 -13.66 -8.27
CA ASN A 151 -7.91 -14.31 -7.27
C ASN A 151 -8.90 -13.32 -6.64
N GLY A 152 -8.43 -12.13 -6.26
CA GLY A 152 -9.26 -11.11 -5.62
C GLY A 152 -10.36 -10.57 -6.52
N THR A 153 -10.13 -10.54 -7.84
CA THR A 153 -11.15 -10.14 -8.83
C THR A 153 -11.96 -11.32 -9.37
N ASN A 154 -11.79 -12.52 -8.83
CA ASN A 154 -12.45 -13.75 -9.29
C ASN A 154 -12.30 -13.97 -10.80
N GLY A 155 -11.11 -13.71 -11.33
CA GLY A 155 -10.76 -13.90 -12.74
C GLY A 155 -11.28 -12.83 -13.70
N ALA A 156 -11.84 -11.71 -13.22
CA ALA A 156 -12.20 -10.57 -14.09
C ALA A 156 -10.98 -10.04 -14.86
N VAL A 157 -9.80 -10.15 -14.24
CA VAL A 157 -8.49 -10.07 -14.89
C VAL A 157 -7.69 -11.32 -14.54
N SER A 158 -6.85 -11.78 -15.47
CA SER A 158 -5.97 -12.92 -15.24
C SER A 158 -4.67 -12.77 -16.02
N PHE A 159 -3.62 -13.43 -15.55
CA PHE A 159 -2.28 -13.32 -16.09
C PHE A 159 -1.67 -14.69 -16.32
N VAL A 160 -0.84 -14.82 -17.37
CA VAL A 160 -0.05 -16.02 -17.64
C VAL A 160 1.39 -15.60 -17.92
N GLN A 161 2.34 -16.25 -17.27
CA GLN A 161 3.74 -15.98 -17.52
C GLN A 161 4.19 -16.56 -18.86
N THR A 162 4.96 -15.78 -19.62
CA THR A 162 5.69 -16.21 -20.81
C THR A 162 7.20 -16.14 -20.56
N GLN A 163 7.97 -16.98 -21.23
CA GLN A 163 9.43 -16.90 -21.28
C GLN A 163 9.93 -16.14 -22.51
N ASP A 164 9.04 -15.87 -23.46
CA ASP A 164 9.35 -15.11 -24.68
C ASP A 164 8.92 -13.64 -24.48
N PRO A 165 9.86 -12.69 -24.34
CA PRO A 165 9.53 -11.28 -24.19
C PRO A 165 8.81 -10.69 -25.40
N SER A 166 8.97 -11.25 -26.61
CA SER A 166 8.30 -10.74 -27.81
C SER A 166 6.80 -10.97 -27.82
N GLN A 167 6.32 -11.92 -27.01
CA GLN A 167 4.90 -12.22 -26.83
C GLN A 167 4.29 -11.52 -25.61
N ALA A 168 5.11 -10.82 -24.81
CA ALA A 168 4.68 -10.23 -23.56
C ALA A 168 3.82 -8.98 -23.78
N GLN A 169 2.68 -8.95 -23.11
CA GLN A 169 1.85 -7.76 -23.01
C GLN A 169 2.28 -6.89 -21.83
N ILE A 170 2.71 -7.51 -20.74
CA ILE A 170 3.34 -6.82 -19.61
C ILE A 170 4.79 -7.29 -19.50
N THR A 171 5.74 -6.36 -19.49
CA THR A 171 7.15 -6.63 -19.22
C THR A 171 7.51 -6.11 -17.84
N CYS A 172 8.12 -6.94 -17.01
CA CYS A 172 8.57 -6.56 -15.67
C CYS A 172 10.08 -6.72 -15.52
N TYR A 173 10.74 -5.75 -14.88
CA TYR A 173 12.17 -5.84 -14.55
C TYR A 173 12.50 -4.96 -13.33
N TRP A 174 13.75 -5.06 -12.87
CA TRP A 174 14.25 -4.30 -11.73
C TRP A 174 15.39 -3.34 -12.11
N THR A 175 15.60 -2.33 -11.27
CA THR A 175 16.79 -1.45 -11.28
C THR A 175 17.33 -1.24 -9.87
N ASP A 176 18.64 -1.07 -9.74
CA ASP A 176 19.34 -0.71 -8.50
C ASP A 176 19.74 0.78 -8.46
N LYS A 177 19.16 1.60 -9.36
CA LYS A 177 19.45 3.04 -9.47
C LYS A 177 18.19 3.87 -9.31
N GLN A 178 18.19 4.74 -8.31
CA GLN A 178 17.11 5.71 -8.12
C GLN A 178 16.97 6.69 -9.30
N SER A 179 18.06 6.93 -10.04
CA SER A 179 18.07 7.83 -11.21
C SER A 179 17.32 7.28 -12.42
N ASP A 180 16.91 6.01 -12.39
CA ASP A 180 16.17 5.39 -13.48
C ASP A 180 14.66 5.65 -13.37
N PHE A 181 14.23 6.34 -12.31
CA PHE A 181 12.85 6.79 -12.05
C PHE A 181 12.71 8.31 -12.28
N ASP A 182 11.49 8.77 -12.56
CA ASP A 182 11.19 10.20 -12.77
C ASP A 182 11.34 11.00 -11.47
N SER A 183 11.13 10.35 -10.31
CA SER A 183 11.24 10.95 -8.99
C SER A 183 12.20 10.19 -8.08
N SER A 184 12.89 10.93 -7.20
CA SER A 184 13.80 10.36 -6.19
C SER A 184 13.09 9.60 -5.06
N LYS A 185 11.76 9.54 -5.09
CA LYS A 185 10.91 8.86 -4.09
C LYS A 185 10.19 7.63 -4.65
N GLU A 186 10.29 7.38 -5.95
CA GLU A 186 9.62 6.25 -6.61
C GLU A 186 10.38 4.95 -6.32
N LEU A 187 9.63 3.92 -5.95
CA LEU A 187 10.15 2.56 -5.74
C LEU A 187 9.69 1.60 -6.86
N GLY A 188 8.80 2.09 -7.71
CA GLY A 188 8.24 1.40 -8.85
C GLY A 188 7.73 2.43 -9.86
N GLU A 189 7.61 2.00 -11.10
CA GLU A 189 7.04 2.80 -12.18
C GLU A 189 6.39 1.88 -13.21
N CYS A 190 5.18 2.24 -13.62
CA CYS A 190 4.45 1.57 -14.68
C CYS A 190 4.13 2.53 -15.83
N GLN A 191 4.57 2.17 -17.04
CA GLN A 191 4.27 2.91 -18.25
C GLN A 191 3.35 2.11 -19.17
N ASN A 192 2.19 2.67 -19.50
CA ASN A 192 1.24 2.07 -20.43
C ASN A 192 1.38 2.67 -21.83
N THR A 193 1.53 1.81 -22.84
CA THR A 193 1.30 2.18 -24.23
C THR A 193 -0.19 1.97 -24.56
N LEU A 194 -0.78 2.96 -25.23
CA LEU A 194 -2.20 2.96 -25.56
C LEU A 194 -2.42 2.98 -27.06
N SER A 195 -3.45 2.27 -27.53
CA SER A 195 -3.98 2.36 -28.89
C SER A 195 -5.50 2.38 -28.83
N ASN A 196 -6.11 3.42 -29.41
CA ASN A 196 -7.57 3.60 -29.42
C ASN A 196 -8.23 3.51 -28.03
N GLY A 197 -7.57 4.02 -26.99
CA GLY A 197 -8.06 3.98 -25.60
C GLY A 197 -7.79 2.67 -24.85
N TYR A 198 -7.22 1.65 -25.50
CA TYR A 198 -6.86 0.37 -24.89
C TYR A 198 -5.37 0.28 -24.59
N ILE A 199 -5.04 -0.39 -23.49
CA ILE A 199 -3.67 -0.79 -23.19
C ILE A 199 -3.29 -1.91 -24.16
N ASN A 200 -2.15 -1.75 -24.84
CA ASN A 200 -1.58 -2.78 -25.72
C ASN A 200 -0.22 -3.30 -25.22
N HIS A 201 0.49 -2.51 -24.41
CA HIS A 201 1.70 -2.91 -23.71
C HIS A 201 1.82 -2.15 -22.39
N SER A 202 2.30 -2.82 -21.35
CA SER A 202 2.70 -2.17 -20.09
C SER A 202 4.12 -2.57 -19.74
N GLU A 203 4.91 -1.59 -19.32
CA GLU A 203 6.24 -1.82 -18.78
C GLU A 203 6.23 -1.49 -17.28
N ILE A 204 6.61 -2.46 -16.44
CA ILE A 204 6.72 -2.30 -14.99
C ILE A 204 8.20 -2.38 -14.60
N LYS A 205 8.71 -1.31 -14.00
CA LYS A 205 10.06 -1.19 -13.46
C LYS A 205 9.98 -1.12 -11.94
N LEU A 206 10.74 -1.95 -11.24
CA LEU A 206 10.74 -2.01 -9.77
C LEU A 206 12.14 -1.75 -9.20
N SER A 207 12.21 -1.11 -8.04
CA SER A 207 13.48 -0.85 -7.36
C SER A 207 13.95 -2.10 -6.59
N THR A 208 15.24 -2.40 -6.63
CA THR A 208 15.88 -3.36 -5.70
C THR A 208 16.27 -2.71 -4.37
N LEU A 209 16.09 -1.39 -4.24
CA LEU A 209 16.53 -0.58 -3.10
C LEU A 209 15.46 -0.46 -1.99
N VAL A 210 14.35 -1.19 -2.11
CA VAL A 210 13.30 -1.25 -1.10
C VAL A 210 13.88 -1.80 0.21
N GLY A 211 13.62 -1.12 1.34
CA GLY A 211 14.08 -1.58 2.66
C GLY A 211 15.58 -1.41 2.96
N HIS A 212 16.13 -0.20 2.85
CA HIS A 212 17.53 0.14 3.23
C HIS A 212 17.86 -0.01 4.75
N ALA A 213 17.84 -1.24 5.27
CA ALA A 213 18.54 -1.64 6.48
C ALA A 213 19.20 -3.00 6.24
N ARG A 214 20.53 -3.00 6.20
CA ARG A 214 21.36 -4.20 6.15
C ARG A 214 21.00 -5.06 7.38
N ASP A 215 20.81 -6.36 7.16
CA ASP A 215 20.56 -7.40 8.18
C ASP A 215 19.11 -7.59 8.69
N ILE A 216 18.11 -7.77 7.81
CA ILE A 216 16.78 -8.26 8.22
C ILE A 216 16.45 -9.64 7.61
N PRO A 217 16.23 -10.68 8.43
CA PRO A 217 15.65 -11.95 8.01
C PRO A 217 14.17 -11.78 7.59
N THR A 218 13.80 -12.23 6.39
CA THR A 218 12.42 -12.54 5.91
C THR A 218 11.27 -11.52 6.06
N GLU A 219 11.48 -10.33 6.64
CA GLU A 219 10.48 -9.24 6.76
C GLU A 219 10.56 -8.21 5.60
N VAL A 220 11.35 -8.48 4.56
CA VAL A 220 11.72 -7.53 3.48
C VAL A 220 10.62 -7.31 2.43
N PHE A 221 9.51 -8.04 2.50
CA PHE A 221 8.55 -8.09 1.41
C PHE A 221 7.29 -7.22 1.51
N PRO A 222 6.82 -6.70 2.66
CA PRO A 222 5.54 -5.97 2.68
C PRO A 222 5.56 -4.70 1.82
N GLU A 223 6.62 -3.89 1.90
CA GLU A 223 6.77 -2.67 1.10
C GLU A 223 6.96 -3.02 -0.39
N ALA A 224 7.87 -3.96 -0.71
CA ALA A 224 8.11 -4.39 -2.08
C ALA A 224 6.84 -4.98 -2.72
N LYS A 225 6.04 -5.72 -1.94
CA LYS A 225 4.76 -6.28 -2.37
C LYS A 225 3.74 -5.17 -2.60
N ALA A 226 3.62 -4.20 -1.70
CA ALA A 226 2.72 -3.07 -1.87
C ALA A 226 3.05 -2.27 -3.15
N VAL A 227 4.33 -2.01 -3.40
CA VAL A 227 4.80 -1.36 -4.64
C VAL A 227 4.45 -2.22 -5.86
N ALA A 228 4.74 -3.52 -5.85
CA ALA A 228 4.39 -4.40 -6.96
C ALA A 228 2.88 -4.43 -7.25
N LEU A 229 2.04 -4.48 -6.20
CA LEU A 229 0.59 -4.44 -6.35
C LEU A 229 0.11 -3.11 -6.94
N HIS A 230 0.71 -1.98 -6.52
CA HIS A 230 0.44 -0.65 -7.04
C HIS A 230 0.77 -0.55 -8.53
N GLU A 231 1.98 -0.97 -8.93
CA GLU A 231 2.39 -0.92 -10.35
C GLU A 231 1.55 -1.84 -11.23
N ILE A 232 1.13 -3.01 -10.72
CA ILE A 232 0.18 -3.87 -11.45
C ILE A 232 -1.18 -3.18 -11.58
N GLY A 233 -1.63 -2.43 -10.58
CA GLY A 233 -2.86 -1.63 -10.67
C GLY A 233 -2.77 -0.59 -11.79
N HIS A 234 -1.63 0.08 -11.95
CA HIS A 234 -1.37 0.94 -13.10
C HIS A 234 -1.38 0.16 -14.42
N ALA A 235 -0.75 -1.01 -14.49
CA ALA A 235 -0.76 -1.87 -15.68
C ALA A 235 -2.17 -2.38 -16.02
N LEU A 236 -3.06 -2.49 -15.04
CA LEU A 236 -4.48 -2.80 -15.23
C LEU A 236 -5.31 -1.58 -15.68
N GLY A 237 -4.74 -0.37 -15.61
CA GLY A 237 -5.35 0.87 -16.08
C GLY A 237 -5.85 1.80 -14.99
N LEU A 238 -5.57 1.53 -13.71
CA LEU A 238 -5.96 2.40 -12.61
C LEU A 238 -5.02 3.59 -12.49
N ALA A 239 -5.57 4.80 -12.36
CA ALA A 239 -4.85 5.96 -11.85
C ALA A 239 -4.83 5.96 -10.31
N HIS A 240 -4.10 6.91 -9.73
CA HIS A 240 -3.99 7.05 -8.28
C HIS A 240 -5.35 7.29 -7.59
N SER A 241 -5.56 6.59 -6.48
CA SER A 241 -6.60 6.92 -5.49
C SER A 241 -6.20 8.16 -4.69
N SER A 242 -7.19 8.94 -4.24
CA SER A 242 -7.00 10.04 -3.29
C SER A 242 -6.93 9.59 -1.82
N THR A 243 -7.14 8.30 -1.55
CA THR A 243 -7.37 7.76 -0.20
C THR A 243 -6.21 6.88 0.27
N SER A 244 -5.67 7.16 1.46
CA SER A 244 -4.43 6.55 1.98
C SER A 244 -4.49 5.07 2.33
N PHE A 245 -5.68 4.47 2.33
CA PHE A 245 -5.88 3.06 2.61
C PHE A 245 -6.20 2.22 1.37
N ASP A 246 -6.13 2.80 0.17
CA ASP A 246 -6.21 2.05 -1.09
C ASP A 246 -4.79 1.74 -1.60
N ILE A 247 -4.59 0.60 -2.27
CA ILE A 247 -3.26 0.24 -2.79
C ILE A 247 -2.75 1.26 -3.82
N MET A 248 -3.68 1.89 -4.54
CA MET A 248 -3.39 2.91 -5.56
C MET A 248 -3.13 4.31 -4.98
N TYR A 249 -3.00 4.47 -3.66
CA TYR A 249 -2.55 5.74 -3.08
C TYR A 249 -1.07 5.98 -3.44
N PRO A 250 -0.67 7.19 -3.90
CA PRO A 250 0.67 7.44 -4.44
C PRO A 250 1.76 7.58 -3.38
N THR A 251 1.46 7.33 -2.11
CA THR A 251 2.44 7.39 -1.01
C THR A 251 2.42 6.05 -0.29
N ALA A 252 3.61 5.51 -0.04
CA ALA A 252 3.76 4.27 0.69
C ALA A 252 3.06 4.34 2.05
N ALA A 253 2.45 3.22 2.45
CA ALA A 253 1.83 3.10 3.76
C ALA A 253 2.87 3.38 4.87
N PRO A 254 2.45 3.94 6.02
CA PRO A 254 3.30 4.02 7.20
C PRO A 254 3.91 2.66 7.55
N LYS A 255 5.18 2.67 7.96
CA LYS A 255 5.90 1.44 8.32
C LYS A 255 5.15 0.62 9.37
N GLY A 256 4.94 -0.67 9.10
CA GLY A 256 4.17 -1.59 9.95
C GLY A 256 2.66 -1.57 9.69
N LEU A 257 2.20 -0.76 8.74
CA LEU A 257 0.83 -0.73 8.23
C LEU A 257 0.79 -1.06 6.74
N GLU A 258 1.84 -1.64 6.17
CA GLU A 258 1.77 -2.18 4.81
C GLU A 258 0.65 -3.24 4.73
N PHE A 259 -0.17 -3.17 3.69
CA PHE A 259 -1.32 -4.05 3.49
C PHE A 259 -1.37 -4.59 2.07
N ASN A 260 -2.09 -5.70 1.89
CA ASN A 260 -2.38 -6.28 0.58
C ASN A 260 -3.65 -5.64 -0.03
N LEU A 261 -4.03 -6.01 -1.24
CA LEU A 261 -5.23 -5.53 -1.93
C LEU A 261 -6.46 -5.49 -1.00
N THR A 262 -7.05 -4.32 -0.90
CA THR A 262 -8.29 -4.11 -0.17
C THR A 262 -9.48 -4.51 -1.01
N ARG A 263 -10.63 -4.68 -0.37
CA ARG A 263 -11.89 -4.92 -1.09
C ARG A 263 -12.21 -3.79 -2.08
N ARG A 264 -11.87 -2.54 -1.75
CA ARG A 264 -12.06 -1.39 -2.66
C ARG A 264 -11.18 -1.47 -3.91
N ASP A 265 -9.93 -1.92 -3.77
CA ASP A 265 -9.02 -2.10 -4.92
C ASP A 265 -9.59 -3.12 -5.91
N LEU A 266 -10.04 -4.26 -5.39
CA LEU A 266 -10.63 -5.34 -6.18
C LEU A 266 -11.93 -4.89 -6.86
N ASN A 267 -12.79 -4.22 -6.11
CA ASN A 267 -14.05 -3.68 -6.60
C ASN A 267 -13.83 -2.64 -7.72
N THR A 268 -12.79 -1.80 -7.61
CA THR A 268 -12.44 -0.82 -8.63
C THR A 268 -12.02 -1.49 -9.94
N VAL A 269 -11.17 -2.54 -9.88
CA VAL A 269 -10.81 -3.31 -11.08
C VAL A 269 -12.01 -4.03 -11.66
N VAL A 270 -12.84 -4.68 -10.83
CA VAL A 270 -14.05 -5.36 -11.32
C VAL A 270 -14.99 -4.37 -12.02
N ALA A 271 -15.20 -3.18 -11.45
CA ALA A 271 -16.01 -2.14 -12.05
C ALA A 271 -15.43 -1.67 -13.40
N LEU A 272 -14.12 -1.38 -13.46
CA LEU A 272 -13.43 -1.01 -14.70
C LEU A 272 -13.58 -2.10 -15.78
N TYR A 273 -13.40 -3.36 -15.41
CA TYR A 273 -13.40 -4.48 -16.35
C TYR A 273 -14.82 -4.94 -16.76
N SER A 274 -15.85 -4.47 -16.06
CA SER A 274 -17.27 -4.68 -16.40
C SER A 274 -17.83 -3.69 -17.43
N ILE A 275 -17.15 -2.57 -17.68
CA ILE A 275 -17.55 -1.59 -18.69
C ILE A 275 -17.39 -2.21 -20.08
N ASN A 276 -18.41 -2.10 -20.93
CA ASN A 276 -18.31 -2.59 -22.31
C ASN A 276 -17.21 -1.80 -23.05
N PRO A 277 -16.22 -2.47 -23.68
CA PRO A 277 -15.18 -1.82 -24.46
C PRO A 277 -15.70 -0.73 -25.44
N GLU A 278 -16.83 -1.00 -26.12
CA GLU A 278 -17.42 -0.05 -27.08
C GLU A 278 -17.87 1.28 -26.45
N GLN A 279 -18.20 1.27 -25.15
CA GLN A 279 -18.61 2.47 -24.42
C GLN A 279 -17.43 3.36 -24.04
N ILE A 280 -16.21 2.81 -23.97
CA ILE A 280 -15.02 3.51 -23.46
C ILE A 280 -14.52 4.56 -24.44
N ALA A 281 -14.55 4.27 -25.74
CA ALA A 281 -14.05 5.16 -26.78
C ALA A 281 -14.82 6.50 -26.86
N THR A 282 -15.99 6.60 -26.22
CA THR A 282 -16.89 7.75 -26.30
C THR A 282 -17.39 8.26 -24.95
N ALA A 283 -16.92 7.70 -23.82
CA ALA A 283 -17.44 8.03 -22.50
C ALA A 283 -17.03 9.43 -22.01
N SER A 284 -18.00 10.24 -21.60
CA SER A 284 -17.79 11.48 -20.84
C SER A 284 -17.44 11.21 -19.38
N GLU A 285 -16.85 12.19 -18.70
CA GLU A 285 -16.57 12.11 -17.26
C GLU A 285 -17.82 11.78 -16.42
N SER A 286 -18.98 12.32 -16.79
CA SER A 286 -20.26 12.00 -16.14
C SER A 286 -20.72 10.55 -16.37
N GLN A 287 -20.42 9.96 -17.53
CA GLN A 287 -20.71 8.54 -17.80
C GLN A 287 -19.76 7.65 -17.01
N ILE A 288 -18.48 8.04 -16.88
CA ILE A 288 -17.49 7.35 -16.04
C ILE A 288 -17.94 7.34 -14.57
N GLN A 289 -18.38 8.49 -14.05
CA GLN A 289 -18.94 8.58 -12.69
C GLN A 289 -20.21 7.72 -12.52
N ALA A 290 -21.06 7.64 -13.55
CA ALA A 290 -22.22 6.75 -13.53
C ALA A 290 -21.83 5.26 -13.52
N PHE A 291 -20.76 4.85 -14.21
CA PHE A 291 -20.26 3.47 -14.11
C PHE A 291 -19.75 3.17 -12.70
N ALA A 292 -19.03 4.10 -12.08
CA ALA A 292 -18.54 3.95 -10.70
C ALA A 292 -19.69 3.83 -9.67
N ALA A 293 -20.78 4.58 -9.87
CA ALA A 293 -21.95 4.58 -8.98
C ALA A 293 -22.87 3.35 -9.15
N ASN A 294 -22.94 2.77 -10.35
CA ASN A 294 -23.82 1.63 -10.65
C ASN A 294 -23.12 0.26 -10.55
N GLY A 295 -21.81 0.23 -10.26
CA GLY A 295 -20.95 -0.96 -10.30
C GLY A 295 -21.16 -2.04 -9.23
N PHE A 296 -22.32 -2.05 -8.55
CA PHE A 296 -22.75 -3.14 -7.67
C PHE A 296 -24.28 -3.30 -7.72
N LYS A 297 -24.75 -4.09 -8.68
CA LYS A 297 -25.96 -4.92 -8.56
C LYS A 297 -25.69 -6.31 -9.08
#